data_AF-K2H2A2-F1
#
_entry.id   AF-K2H2A2-F1
#
_cell.length_a   1.000
_cell.length_b   1.000
_cell.length_c   1.000
_cell.angle_alpha   90.00
_cell.angle_beta   90.00
_cell.angle_gamma   90.00
#
_symmetry.space_group_name_H-M   'P 1'
#
loop_
_entity.id
_entity.type
_entity.pdbx_description
1 polymer ?
#
loop_
_entity_poly.entity_id
_entity_poly.type
_entity_poly.pdbx_seq_one_letter_code
_entity_poly.pdbx_strand_id
1 'polypeptide(L)'
;MKILLVLFITFTTLANECILNGFNFSSIHSEIEDYSFSQGNGTFTYVNPCGRLLYNYTFNSTIPSPDYSVLTISVDDKIDLMGLTSSEYLKDKKDYVEFKYNSYVNCSATETYETKVKVYCSKDVNDSIFYVKYDDNDCEFEVKMYHSLVCKYIESKQTSSTSPHPHPDDHDDDDDDDDDDDDVDFPIVGIIFLLILFSGICLYLVIGVIINILVFKKKGIAVIPNYVFWLSLPVLIKDGCTFIFCCKKPSPEPFYEEAPDQDFADMQF
;
A
#
# COMPACT_ATOMS: atom_id res chain seq x y z
N MET A 1 5.62 18.49 -22.96
CA MET A 1 5.35 18.78 -21.53
C MET A 1 4.02 18.20 -21.05
N LYS A 2 2.89 18.42 -21.75
CA LYS A 2 1.58 17.85 -21.37
C LYS A 2 1.53 16.30 -21.35
N ILE A 3 2.20 15.63 -22.28
CA ILE A 3 2.23 14.14 -22.35
C ILE A 3 2.99 13.51 -21.17
N LEU A 4 4.03 14.17 -20.66
CA LEU A 4 4.79 13.67 -19.51
C LEU A 4 4.01 13.83 -18.21
N LEU A 5 3.23 14.91 -18.10
CA LEU A 5 2.37 15.18 -16.94
C LEU A 5 1.16 14.22 -16.92
N VAL A 6 0.62 13.85 -18.09
CA VAL A 6 -0.39 12.79 -18.21
C VAL A 6 0.22 11.43 -17.85
N LEU A 7 1.43 11.09 -18.33
CA LEU A 7 2.09 9.83 -17.96
C LEU A 7 2.42 9.73 -16.47
N PHE A 8 2.83 10.83 -15.83
CA PHE A 8 3.11 10.86 -14.39
C PHE A 8 1.81 10.75 -13.56
N ILE A 9 0.74 11.44 -13.97
CA ILE A 9 -0.57 11.30 -13.34
C ILE A 9 -1.11 9.88 -13.54
N THR A 10 -0.96 9.27 -14.73
CA THR A 10 -1.41 7.89 -14.98
C THR A 10 -0.52 6.81 -14.33
N PHE A 11 0.71 7.13 -13.95
CA PHE A 11 1.56 6.21 -13.17
C PHE A 11 1.27 6.30 -11.67
N THR A 12 0.79 7.46 -11.20
CA THR A 12 0.22 7.63 -9.85
C THR A 12 -1.25 7.27 -9.78
N THR A 13 -1.93 7.01 -10.89
CA THR A 13 -3.30 6.47 -10.82
C THR A 13 -3.23 5.01 -10.38
N LEU A 14 -3.48 4.84 -9.09
CA LEU A 14 -4.48 3.91 -8.57
C LEU A 14 -4.09 2.43 -8.71
N ALA A 15 -2.99 2.04 -8.06
CA ALA A 15 -3.22 0.99 -7.07
C ALA A 15 -4.14 1.69 -6.05
N ASN A 16 -5.44 1.37 -6.07
CA ASN A 16 -6.36 1.84 -5.04
C ASN A 16 -5.84 1.25 -3.75
N GLU A 17 -4.97 1.99 -3.04
CA GLU A 17 -4.54 1.61 -1.72
C GLU A 17 -5.82 1.48 -0.93
N CYS A 18 -6.06 0.29 -0.40
CA CYS A 18 -7.22 -0.03 0.41
C CYS A 18 -7.04 0.62 1.79
N ILE A 19 -7.07 1.95 1.79
CA ILE A 19 -6.80 2.83 2.92
C ILE A 19 -7.93 3.84 2.99
N LEU A 20 -8.55 3.94 4.16
CA LEU A 20 -9.62 4.91 4.42
C LEU A 20 -9.30 5.65 5.72
N ASN A 21 -9.13 6.97 5.61
CA ASN A 21 -8.71 7.85 6.71
C ASN A 21 -7.41 7.36 7.41
N GLY A 22 -6.44 6.89 6.63
CA GLY A 22 -5.16 6.37 7.14
C GLY A 22 -5.23 4.93 7.67
N PHE A 23 -6.42 4.35 7.82
CA PHE A 23 -6.57 2.96 8.26
C PHE A 23 -6.49 2.00 7.07
N ASN A 24 -5.62 0.99 7.16
CA ASN A 24 -5.39 0.02 6.10
C ASN A 24 -6.36 -1.18 6.22
N PHE A 25 -7.20 -1.36 5.21
CA PHE A 25 -8.19 -2.43 5.10
C PHE A 25 -7.70 -3.62 4.25
N SER A 26 -6.44 -3.62 3.80
CA SER A 26 -5.88 -4.70 2.96
C SER A 26 -5.88 -6.06 3.65
N SER A 27 -6.00 -6.12 4.98
CA SER A 27 -6.15 -7.38 5.71
C SER A 27 -7.55 -7.99 5.63
N ILE A 28 -8.54 -7.28 5.09
CA ILE A 28 -9.84 -7.86 4.70
C ILE A 28 -9.68 -8.75 3.48
N HIS A 29 -8.75 -8.41 2.57
CA HIS A 29 -8.42 -9.26 1.44
C HIS A 29 -7.91 -10.60 1.95
N SER A 30 -8.60 -11.66 1.53
CA SER A 30 -8.12 -13.02 1.78
C SER A 30 -7.25 -13.45 0.61
N GLU A 31 -6.01 -13.84 0.91
CA GLU A 31 -5.07 -14.43 -0.05
C GLU A 31 -5.24 -15.95 -0.20
N ILE A 32 -6.08 -16.57 0.63
CA ILE A 32 -6.25 -18.03 0.69
C ILE A 32 -7.54 -18.46 -0.03
N GLU A 33 -8.65 -17.77 0.24
CA GLU A 33 -9.96 -18.11 -0.30
C GLU A 33 -10.84 -16.87 -0.45
N ASP A 34 -11.62 -16.80 -1.54
CA ASP A 34 -12.61 -15.74 -1.73
C ASP A 34 -13.78 -15.93 -0.76
N TYR A 35 -14.32 -14.85 -0.22
CA TYR A 35 -15.54 -14.94 0.56
C TYR A 35 -16.67 -15.39 -0.36
N SER A 36 -17.28 -16.52 -0.03
CA SER A 36 -18.37 -17.09 -0.84
C SER A 36 -19.61 -17.29 -0.01
N PHE A 37 -20.77 -17.15 -0.64
CA PHE A 37 -22.04 -17.50 -0.01
C PHE A 37 -23.05 -17.96 -1.04
N SER A 38 -23.92 -18.88 -0.62
CA SER A 38 -25.03 -19.37 -1.44
C SER A 38 -26.26 -18.50 -1.21
N GLN A 39 -26.85 -18.05 -2.29
CA GLN A 39 -28.21 -17.53 -2.33
C GLN A 39 -29.20 -18.70 -2.35
N GLY A 40 -30.40 -18.51 -1.82
CA GLY A 40 -31.41 -19.58 -1.72
C GLY A 40 -31.92 -20.13 -3.06
N ASN A 41 -31.61 -19.47 -4.17
CA ASN A 41 -31.90 -19.89 -5.54
C ASN A 41 -30.79 -20.76 -6.18
N GLY A 42 -29.73 -21.09 -5.43
CA GLY A 42 -28.58 -21.83 -5.93
C GLY A 42 -27.52 -20.98 -6.63
N THR A 43 -27.67 -19.66 -6.64
CA THR A 43 -26.62 -18.74 -7.09
C THR A 43 -25.57 -18.57 -5.99
N PHE A 44 -24.30 -18.68 -6.33
CA PHE A 44 -23.19 -18.37 -5.42
C PHE A 44 -22.65 -16.99 -5.74
N THR A 45 -22.34 -16.20 -4.72
CA THR A 45 -21.64 -14.93 -4.89
C THR A 45 -20.28 -15.04 -4.23
N TYR A 46 -19.28 -14.51 -4.92
CA TYR A 46 -17.90 -14.44 -4.45
C TYR A 46 -17.50 -12.97 -4.35
N VAL A 47 -16.87 -12.62 -3.24
CA VAL A 47 -16.46 -11.26 -2.90
C VAL A 47 -15.04 -11.33 -2.35
N ASN A 48 -14.18 -10.41 -2.79
CA ASN A 48 -12.86 -10.24 -2.19
C ASN A 48 -12.54 -8.73 -2.14
N PRO A 49 -12.93 -8.03 -1.06
CA PRO A 49 -12.64 -6.61 -0.93
C PRO A 49 -11.14 -6.36 -0.90
N CYS A 50 -10.70 -5.25 -1.48
CA CYS A 50 -9.30 -4.82 -1.51
C CYS A 50 -8.35 -5.72 -2.28
N GLY A 51 -8.90 -6.58 -3.12
CA GLY A 51 -8.11 -7.42 -3.99
C GLY A 51 -8.94 -8.00 -5.11
N ARG A 52 -8.28 -8.81 -5.92
CA ARG A 52 -8.92 -9.61 -6.96
C ARG A 52 -9.39 -10.92 -6.37
N LEU A 53 -10.41 -11.51 -6.99
CA LEU A 53 -10.80 -12.88 -6.71
C LEU A 53 -9.65 -13.83 -7.06
N LEU A 54 -9.36 -14.76 -6.16
CA LEU A 54 -8.26 -15.71 -6.28
C LEU A 54 -8.59 -16.85 -7.22
N TYR A 55 -9.84 -17.31 -7.17
CA TYR A 55 -10.21 -18.53 -7.84
C TYR A 55 -10.50 -18.25 -9.32
N ASN A 56 -9.84 -19.03 -10.17
CA ASN A 56 -10.02 -18.93 -11.61
C ASN A 56 -11.33 -19.64 -12.01
N TYR A 57 -12.46 -18.95 -11.85
CA TYR A 57 -13.79 -19.47 -12.23
C TYR A 57 -13.98 -19.58 -13.76
N THR A 58 -12.98 -19.26 -14.57
CA THR A 58 -13.08 -19.44 -16.03
C THR A 58 -12.85 -20.91 -16.40
N PHE A 59 -13.94 -21.66 -16.49
CA PHE A 59 -13.95 -22.95 -17.18
C PHE A 59 -13.47 -22.73 -18.63
N ASN A 60 -12.30 -23.29 -18.99
CA ASN A 60 -11.75 -23.35 -20.35
C ASN A 60 -11.35 -22.04 -21.06
N SER A 61 -11.26 -20.91 -20.38
CA SER A 61 -10.85 -19.67 -21.05
C SER A 61 -9.35 -19.39 -20.88
N THR A 62 -8.60 -19.33 -21.97
CA THR A 62 -7.21 -18.83 -22.04
C THR A 62 -7.10 -17.32 -21.75
N ILE A 63 -8.14 -16.70 -21.22
CA ILE A 63 -8.17 -15.27 -20.91
C ILE A 63 -7.54 -15.08 -19.53
N PRO A 64 -6.57 -14.16 -19.37
CA PRO A 64 -5.96 -13.86 -18.08
C PRO A 64 -7.03 -13.52 -17.06
N SER A 65 -6.85 -14.04 -15.84
CA SER A 65 -7.74 -13.82 -14.69
C SER A 65 -8.14 -12.34 -14.63
N PRO A 66 -9.42 -12.04 -14.88
CA PRO A 66 -9.87 -10.67 -15.00
C PRO A 66 -9.96 -9.98 -13.63
N ASP A 67 -9.72 -8.66 -13.61
CA ASP A 67 -9.67 -7.80 -12.40
C ASP A 67 -11.08 -7.59 -11.79
N TYR A 68 -11.65 -8.65 -11.22
CA TYR A 68 -12.93 -8.60 -10.51
C TYR A 68 -12.73 -8.84 -9.00
N SER A 69 -13.45 -8.06 -8.21
CA SER A 69 -13.57 -8.24 -6.75
C SER A 69 -14.91 -8.84 -6.37
N VAL A 70 -15.91 -8.79 -7.26
CA VAL A 70 -17.25 -9.37 -7.02
C VAL A 70 -17.76 -10.08 -8.26
N LEU A 71 -18.21 -11.32 -8.11
CA LEU A 71 -18.91 -12.08 -9.15
C LEU A 71 -20.01 -12.95 -8.58
N THR A 72 -20.96 -13.34 -9.42
CA THR A 72 -21.97 -14.36 -9.09
C THR A 72 -21.99 -15.48 -10.12
N ILE A 73 -22.24 -16.71 -9.66
CA ILE A 73 -22.35 -17.92 -10.47
C ILE A 73 -23.72 -18.54 -10.21
N SER A 74 -24.55 -18.61 -11.24
CA SER A 74 -25.85 -19.30 -11.18
C SER A 74 -25.67 -20.83 -11.25
N VAL A 75 -26.73 -21.58 -10.93
CA VAL A 75 -26.80 -23.05 -11.09
C VAL A 75 -26.53 -23.50 -12.53
N ASP A 76 -26.85 -22.66 -13.51
CA ASP A 76 -26.63 -22.91 -14.94
C ASP A 76 -25.20 -22.55 -15.40
N ASP A 77 -24.24 -22.42 -14.48
CA ASP A 77 -22.86 -21.95 -14.71
C ASP A 77 -22.79 -20.56 -15.39
N LYS A 78 -23.87 -19.78 -15.31
CA LYS A 78 -23.90 -18.39 -15.78
C LYS A 78 -23.11 -17.51 -14.81
N ILE A 79 -22.04 -16.90 -15.32
CA ILE A 79 -21.18 -15.97 -14.56
C ILE A 79 -21.62 -14.54 -14.86
N ASP A 80 -21.99 -13.81 -13.82
CA ASP A 80 -22.28 -12.37 -13.89
C ASP A 80 -21.21 -11.60 -13.10
N LEU A 81 -20.60 -10.62 -13.75
CA LEU A 81 -19.43 -9.90 -13.26
C LEU A 81 -19.87 -8.63 -12.54
N MET A 82 -20.01 -8.69 -11.22
CA MET A 82 -20.71 -7.65 -10.47
C MET A 82 -19.83 -6.47 -10.02
N GLY A 83 -18.50 -6.62 -10.00
CA GLY A 83 -17.63 -5.52 -9.57
C GLY A 83 -16.16 -5.67 -9.97
N LEU A 84 -15.60 -4.62 -10.57
CA LEU A 84 -14.18 -4.54 -10.95
C LEU A 84 -13.31 -4.05 -9.80
N THR A 85 -12.15 -4.69 -9.59
CA THR A 85 -11.17 -4.26 -8.59
C THR A 85 -10.64 -2.85 -8.86
N SER A 86 -10.45 -2.51 -10.14
CA SER A 86 -9.99 -1.17 -10.56
C SER A 86 -11.01 -0.06 -10.30
N SER A 87 -12.28 -0.41 -10.09
CA SER A 87 -13.36 0.52 -9.79
C SER A 87 -13.66 0.66 -8.30
N GLU A 88 -12.92 -0.05 -7.45
CA GLU A 88 -13.16 -0.08 -6.01
C GLU A 88 -13.03 1.31 -5.40
N TYR A 89 -14.01 1.68 -4.58
CA TYR A 89 -14.04 2.93 -3.85
C TYR A 89 -14.57 2.73 -2.43
N LEU A 90 -13.81 3.18 -1.43
CA LEU A 90 -14.17 3.06 -0.02
C LEU A 90 -14.91 4.30 0.47
N LYS A 91 -16.00 4.08 1.21
CA LYS A 91 -16.77 5.13 1.90
C LYS A 91 -16.86 4.84 3.38
N ASP A 92 -16.56 5.89 4.14
CA ASP A 92 -16.79 5.93 5.56
C ASP A 92 -18.29 6.08 5.89
N LYS A 93 -18.82 5.20 6.74
CA LYS A 93 -20.16 5.29 7.31
C LYS A 93 -20.08 5.10 8.83
N LYS A 94 -21.12 5.56 9.52
CA LYS A 94 -21.17 5.57 10.99
C LYS A 94 -20.89 4.21 11.63
N ASP A 95 -21.52 3.15 11.09
CA ASP A 95 -21.54 1.82 11.71
C ASP A 95 -20.87 0.74 10.84
N TYR A 96 -20.33 1.10 9.67
CA TYR A 96 -19.75 0.18 8.70
C TYR A 96 -18.80 0.89 7.72
N VAL A 97 -18.04 0.11 6.98
CA VAL A 97 -17.26 0.58 5.82
C VAL A 97 -17.93 0.07 4.56
N GLU A 98 -18.14 0.95 3.58
CA GLU A 98 -18.78 0.61 2.31
C GLU A 98 -17.74 0.57 1.18
N PHE A 99 -17.60 -0.59 0.55
CA PHE A 99 -16.82 -0.76 -0.68
C PHE A 99 -17.78 -0.72 -1.86
N LYS A 100 -17.55 0.21 -2.78
CA LYS A 100 -18.33 0.35 -4.00
C LYS A 100 -17.55 -0.15 -5.19
N TYR A 101 -18.22 -0.85 -6.09
CA TYR A 101 -17.66 -1.36 -7.34
C TYR A 101 -18.62 -1.06 -8.49
N ASN A 102 -18.07 -0.73 -9.65
CA ASN A 102 -18.81 -0.64 -10.89
C ASN A 102 -18.67 -1.96 -11.65
N SER A 103 -19.78 -2.38 -12.28
CA SER A 103 -19.82 -3.51 -13.20
C SER A 103 -19.70 -3.05 -14.66
N TYR A 104 -19.25 -3.95 -15.55
CA TYR A 104 -19.43 -3.80 -17.00
C TYR A 104 -20.74 -4.39 -17.51
N VAL A 105 -21.47 -5.12 -16.66
CA VAL A 105 -22.75 -5.71 -17.00
C VAL A 105 -23.81 -4.63 -16.91
N ASN A 106 -24.54 -4.48 -18.02
CA ASN A 106 -25.67 -3.57 -18.07
C ASN A 106 -26.90 -4.25 -17.47
N CYS A 107 -27.55 -3.59 -16.52
CA CYS A 107 -28.86 -3.97 -15.98
C CYS A 107 -30.01 -3.46 -16.87
N SER A 108 -29.78 -2.32 -17.54
CA SER A 108 -30.74 -1.64 -18.40
C SER A 108 -30.05 -1.17 -19.68
N ALA A 109 -30.76 -0.51 -20.59
CA ALA A 109 -30.17 -0.05 -21.85
C ALA A 109 -29.06 1.03 -21.65
N THR A 110 -29.07 1.71 -20.51
CA THR A 110 -28.21 2.88 -20.25
C THR A 110 -27.44 2.80 -18.94
N GLU A 111 -27.72 1.82 -18.09
CA GLU A 111 -27.14 1.71 -16.75
C GLU A 111 -26.41 0.39 -16.56
N THR A 112 -25.33 0.45 -15.78
CA THR A 112 -24.51 -0.67 -15.34
C THR A 112 -24.80 -0.99 -13.88
N TYR A 113 -24.63 -2.23 -13.46
CA TYR A 113 -24.76 -2.58 -12.05
C TYR A 113 -23.74 -1.83 -11.18
N GLU A 114 -24.18 -1.31 -10.03
CA GLU A 114 -23.32 -0.85 -8.94
C GLU A 114 -23.39 -1.88 -7.81
N THR A 115 -22.24 -2.36 -7.36
CA THR A 115 -22.15 -3.26 -6.20
C THR A 115 -21.70 -2.51 -4.96
N LYS A 116 -22.40 -2.68 -3.84
CA LYS A 116 -22.05 -2.14 -2.53
C LYS A 116 -21.78 -3.28 -1.55
N VAL A 117 -20.54 -3.44 -1.10
CA VAL A 117 -20.17 -4.36 -0.03
C VAL A 117 -20.06 -3.57 1.27
N LYS A 118 -20.98 -3.78 2.20
CA LYS A 118 -21.05 -3.13 3.51
C LYS A 118 -20.44 -4.05 4.57
N VAL A 119 -19.31 -3.65 5.12
CA VAL A 119 -18.58 -4.41 6.14
C VAL A 119 -18.85 -3.81 7.52
N TYR A 120 -19.57 -4.55 8.35
CA TYR A 120 -19.92 -4.17 9.71
C TYR A 120 -18.89 -4.72 10.71
N CYS A 121 -18.78 -4.08 11.87
CA CYS A 121 -18.04 -4.66 12.99
C CYS A 121 -18.77 -5.90 13.53
N SER A 122 -18.02 -7.00 13.71
CA SER A 122 -18.42 -8.13 14.55
C SER A 122 -17.20 -8.64 15.32
N LYS A 123 -17.39 -8.93 16.61
CA LYS A 123 -16.37 -9.54 17.47
C LYS A 123 -16.36 -11.06 17.35
N ASP A 124 -17.41 -11.64 16.78
CA ASP A 124 -17.55 -13.08 16.61
C ASP A 124 -16.77 -13.53 15.36
N VAL A 125 -15.75 -14.35 15.58
CA VAL A 125 -14.72 -14.72 14.59
C VAL A 125 -15.26 -15.66 13.50
N ASN A 126 -16.38 -16.33 13.74
CA ASN A 126 -16.81 -17.46 12.92
C ASN A 126 -17.79 -17.12 11.80
N ASP A 127 -18.31 -15.90 11.76
CA ASP A 127 -19.49 -15.62 10.95
C ASP A 127 -19.31 -14.31 10.18
N SER A 128 -18.65 -14.40 9.03
CA SER A 128 -18.92 -13.48 7.93
C SER A 128 -20.32 -13.78 7.42
N ILE A 129 -21.35 -13.37 8.15
CA ILE A 129 -22.74 -13.56 7.72
C ILE A 129 -23.00 -12.64 6.53
N PHE A 130 -23.38 -13.25 5.42
CA PHE A 130 -23.70 -12.52 4.19
C PHE A 130 -25.20 -12.40 4.01
N TYR A 131 -25.67 -11.17 3.85
CA TYR A 131 -27.01 -10.88 3.33
C TYR A 131 -26.86 -10.18 2.00
N VAL A 132 -27.58 -10.66 0.99
CA VAL A 132 -27.69 -10.01 -0.30
C VAL A 132 -29.04 -9.38 -0.46
N LYS A 133 -29.03 -8.08 -0.78
CA LYS A 133 -30.19 -7.42 -1.36
C LYS A 133 -29.92 -7.23 -2.85
N TYR A 134 -30.87 -7.66 -3.66
CA TYR A 134 -30.88 -7.40 -5.09
C TYR A 134 -32.05 -6.47 -5.41
N ASP A 135 -31.76 -5.35 -6.06
CA ASP A 135 -32.78 -4.40 -6.50
C ASP A 135 -32.65 -4.17 -8.02
N ASP A 136 -33.45 -4.93 -8.78
CA ASP A 136 -33.48 -4.88 -10.26
C ASP A 136 -33.79 -3.48 -10.79
N ASN A 137 -34.59 -2.69 -10.05
CA ASN A 137 -35.04 -1.38 -10.51
C ASN A 137 -33.93 -0.33 -10.42
N ASP A 138 -33.02 -0.50 -9.45
CA ASP A 138 -31.97 0.48 -9.14
C ASP A 138 -30.58 0.01 -9.62
N CYS A 139 -30.51 -1.14 -10.30
CA CYS A 139 -29.25 -1.73 -10.76
C CYS A 139 -28.23 -1.89 -9.64
N GLU A 140 -28.71 -2.16 -8.43
CA GLU A 140 -27.90 -2.15 -7.22
C GLU A 140 -27.81 -3.55 -6.62
N PHE A 141 -26.58 -4.00 -6.41
CA PHE A 141 -26.26 -5.25 -5.73
C PHE A 141 -25.63 -4.94 -4.37
N GLU A 142 -26.32 -5.24 -3.28
CA GLU A 142 -25.82 -4.99 -1.93
C GLU A 142 -25.41 -6.30 -1.26
N VAL A 143 -24.17 -6.37 -0.80
CA VAL A 143 -23.65 -7.43 0.07
C VAL A 143 -23.38 -6.85 1.44
N LYS A 144 -23.91 -7.47 2.49
CA LYS A 144 -23.50 -7.18 3.87
C LYS A 144 -22.54 -8.26 4.34
N MET A 145 -21.50 -7.87 5.06
CA MET A 145 -20.56 -8.79 5.68
C MET A 145 -20.09 -8.25 7.03
N TYR A 146 -19.47 -9.09 7.83
CA TYR A 146 -19.00 -8.75 9.17
C TYR A 146 -17.51 -9.07 9.28
N HIS A 147 -16.74 -8.17 9.88
CA HIS A 147 -15.30 -8.36 10.05
C HIS A 147 -14.78 -7.61 11.29
N SER A 148 -13.91 -8.25 12.07
CA SER A 148 -13.37 -7.69 13.32
C SER A 148 -12.47 -6.48 13.09
N LEU A 149 -11.80 -6.39 11.93
CA LEU A 149 -10.99 -5.22 11.56
C LEU A 149 -11.81 -3.93 11.54
N VAL A 150 -13.08 -4.00 11.13
CA VAL A 150 -13.96 -2.81 11.12
C VAL A 150 -14.24 -2.34 12.54
N CYS A 151 -14.24 -3.22 13.54
CA CYS A 151 -14.37 -2.83 14.94
C CYS A 151 -13.21 -1.90 15.35
N LYS A 152 -11.97 -2.30 15.04
CA LYS A 152 -10.77 -1.50 15.35
C LYS A 152 -10.84 -0.11 14.72
N TYR A 153 -11.28 -0.03 13.47
CA TYR A 153 -11.45 1.23 12.77
C TYR A 153 -12.54 2.14 13.36
N ILE A 154 -13.67 1.55 13.78
CA ILE A 154 -14.74 2.32 14.41
C ILE A 154 -14.31 2.82 15.79
N GLU A 155 -13.62 1.98 16.57
CA GLU A 155 -13.07 2.31 17.89
C GLU A 155 -12.03 3.44 17.78
N SER A 156 -11.12 3.38 16.81
CA SER A 156 -10.08 4.40 16.61
C SER A 156 -10.63 5.79 16.25
N LYS A 157 -11.85 5.88 15.72
CA LYS A 157 -12.51 7.18 15.50
C LYS A 157 -13.06 7.78 16.77
N GLN A 158 -13.59 6.96 17.67
CA GLN A 158 -14.22 7.45 18.90
C GLN A 158 -13.19 8.10 19.82
N THR A 159 -12.00 7.49 19.92
CA THR A 159 -10.86 8.04 20.67
C THR A 159 -10.41 9.38 20.12
N SER A 160 -10.36 9.56 18.80
CA SER A 160 -9.97 10.84 18.17
C SER A 160 -10.93 12.01 18.46
N SER A 161 -12.19 11.73 18.77
CA SER A 161 -13.21 12.76 18.98
C SER A 161 -13.35 13.22 20.44
N THR A 162 -12.79 12.44 21.38
CA THR A 162 -12.86 12.76 22.81
C THR A 162 -11.61 13.54 23.19
N SER A 163 -11.56 14.81 22.79
CA SER A 163 -10.65 15.79 23.38
C SER A 163 -10.89 15.79 24.89
N PRO A 164 -9.86 15.61 25.75
CA PRO A 164 -10.04 15.62 27.19
C PRO A 164 -10.55 17.00 27.59
N HIS A 165 -11.83 17.08 27.93
CA HIS A 165 -12.32 18.19 28.71
C HIS A 165 -11.73 18.03 30.11
N PRO A 166 -11.00 19.03 30.64
CA PRO A 166 -10.52 18.97 32.01
C PRO A 166 -11.75 18.97 32.92
N HIS A 167 -12.07 17.81 33.48
CA HIS A 167 -13.01 17.71 34.58
C HIS A 167 -12.23 18.02 35.86
N PRO A 168 -12.68 18.98 36.70
CA PRO A 168 -12.06 19.23 37.97
C PRO A 168 -12.46 18.14 38.96
N ASP A 169 -11.41 17.62 39.60
CA ASP A 169 -11.31 17.17 40.99
C ASP A 169 -11.99 15.86 41.44
N ASP A 170 -11.14 15.09 42.14
CA ASP A 170 -11.39 14.10 43.19
C ASP A 170 -11.81 12.68 42.79
N HIS A 171 -10.82 11.81 42.54
CA HIS A 171 -10.50 10.75 43.51
C HIS A 171 -9.23 9.97 43.12
N ASP A 172 -8.25 9.95 44.04
CA ASP A 172 -7.13 9.01 44.08
C ASP A 172 -7.64 7.58 44.23
N ASP A 173 -7.16 6.65 43.41
CA ASP A 173 -6.67 5.33 43.83
C ASP A 173 -6.00 4.63 42.64
N ASP A 174 -4.79 4.14 42.92
CA ASP A 174 -3.79 3.54 42.06
C ASP A 174 -4.25 2.23 41.38
N ASP A 175 -3.84 2.00 40.13
CA ASP A 175 -3.21 0.74 39.69
C ASP A 175 -2.71 0.88 38.24
N ASP A 176 -1.38 0.79 38.13
CA ASP A 176 -0.54 0.89 36.94
C ASP A 176 -0.75 -0.32 36.01
N ASP A 177 -1.05 -0.06 34.73
CA ASP A 177 -0.73 -0.97 33.61
C ASP A 177 -0.47 -0.09 32.37
N ASP A 178 0.78 0.39 32.28
CA ASP A 178 1.34 1.07 31.11
C ASP A 178 1.56 0.05 29.97
N ASP A 179 0.55 -0.15 29.13
CA ASP A 179 0.75 -0.72 27.80
C ASP A 179 1.20 0.41 26.86
N ASP A 180 2.52 0.55 26.72
CA ASP A 180 3.18 1.36 25.69
C ASP A 180 2.84 0.79 24.29
N ASP A 181 1.70 1.22 23.74
CA ASP A 181 1.44 1.13 22.29
C ASP A 181 2.40 2.11 21.58
N ASP A 182 3.57 1.59 21.21
CA ASP A 182 4.50 2.22 20.28
C ASP A 182 3.80 2.42 18.92
N ASP A 183 3.01 3.48 18.79
CA ASP A 183 2.59 4.05 17.52
C ASP A 183 3.87 4.40 16.73
N VAL A 184 4.30 3.48 15.87
CA VAL A 184 5.38 3.69 14.91
C VAL A 184 4.87 4.73 13.91
N ASP A 185 4.99 6.00 14.29
CA ASP A 185 4.86 7.17 13.43
C ASP A 185 5.91 7.04 12.33
N PHE A 186 5.56 6.36 11.25
CA PHE A 186 6.37 6.35 10.04
C PHE A 186 6.61 7.81 9.64
N PRO A 187 7.86 8.28 9.51
CA PRO A 187 8.13 9.67 9.18
C PRO A 187 7.68 9.94 7.74
N ILE A 188 6.43 10.33 7.57
CA ILE A 188 5.78 10.67 6.28
C ILE A 188 6.66 11.67 5.51
N VAL A 189 7.34 12.56 6.24
CA VAL A 189 8.31 13.54 5.70
C VAL A 189 9.46 12.85 4.95
N GLY A 190 9.99 11.75 5.48
CA GLY A 190 11.08 11.00 4.85
C GLY A 190 10.65 10.38 3.53
N ILE A 191 9.46 9.78 3.49
CA ILE A 191 8.91 9.16 2.28
C ILE A 191 8.64 10.23 1.21
N ILE A 192 8.04 11.37 1.57
CA ILE A 192 7.79 12.48 0.65
C ILE A 192 9.12 13.02 0.07
N PHE A 193 10.14 13.19 0.90
CA PHE A 193 11.45 13.65 0.45
C PHE A 193 12.10 12.65 -0.54
N LEU A 194 12.04 11.36 -0.25
CA LEU A 194 12.53 10.30 -1.15
C LEU A 194 11.81 10.31 -2.50
N LEU A 195 10.49 10.51 -2.51
CA LEU A 195 9.71 10.62 -3.74
C LEU A 195 10.12 11.82 -4.60
N ILE A 196 10.31 12.99 -3.98
CA ILE A 196 10.75 14.21 -4.68
C ILE A 196 12.16 14.02 -5.24
N LEU A 197 13.08 13.45 -4.45
CA LEU A 197 14.45 13.18 -4.85
C LEU A 197 14.50 12.23 -6.05
N PHE A 198 13.77 11.10 -5.97
CA PHE A 198 13.74 10.09 -7.01
C PHE A 198 13.10 10.62 -8.31
N SER A 199 12.00 11.38 -8.19
CA SER A 199 11.37 12.06 -9.32
C SER A 199 12.32 13.06 -9.99
N GLY A 200 13.06 13.84 -9.20
CA GLY A 200 14.09 14.77 -9.70
C GLY A 200 15.22 14.07 -10.46
N ILE A 201 15.71 12.94 -9.94
CA ILE A 201 16.74 12.13 -10.60
C ILE A 201 16.23 11.59 -11.94
N CYS A 202 15.02 11.03 -11.98
CA CYS A 202 14.41 10.53 -13.22
C CYS A 202 14.28 11.64 -14.27
N LEU A 203 13.78 12.81 -13.88
CA LEU A 203 13.63 13.96 -14.78
C LEU A 203 14.98 14.46 -15.30
N TYR A 204 15.99 14.54 -14.43
CA TYR A 204 17.35 14.90 -14.80
C TYR A 204 17.95 13.93 -15.83
N LEU A 205 17.79 12.62 -15.61
CA LEU A 205 18.28 11.59 -16.54
C LEU A 205 17.58 11.68 -17.89
N VAL A 206 16.24 11.77 -17.92
CA VAL A 206 15.47 11.84 -19.17
C VAL A 206 15.84 13.08 -19.98
N ILE A 207 15.83 14.26 -19.36
CA ILE A 207 16.15 15.51 -20.06
C ILE A 207 17.62 15.51 -20.51
N GLY A 208 18.54 15.08 -19.64
CA GLY A 208 19.97 15.04 -19.96
C GLY A 208 20.29 14.05 -21.09
N VAL A 209 19.63 12.89 -21.13
CA VAL A 209 19.73 11.92 -22.23
C VAL A 209 19.22 12.53 -23.52
N ILE A 210 18.05 13.17 -23.52
CA ILE A 210 17.49 13.83 -24.71
C ILE A 210 18.45 14.90 -25.25
N ILE A 211 19.00 15.75 -24.39
CA ILE A 211 19.95 16.80 -24.79
C ILE A 211 21.24 16.18 -25.35
N ASN A 212 21.80 15.15 -24.69
CA ASN A 212 23.03 14.49 -25.15
C ASN A 212 22.86 13.79 -26.50
N ILE A 213 21.66 13.24 -26.79
CA ILE A 213 21.35 12.61 -28.08
C ILE A 213 21.12 13.69 -29.15
N LEU A 214 20.22 14.64 -28.90
CA LEU A 214 19.75 15.57 -29.94
C LEU A 214 20.77 16.68 -30.23
N VAL A 215 21.37 17.26 -29.20
CA VAL A 215 22.28 18.41 -29.33
C VAL A 215 23.71 17.93 -29.54
N PHE A 216 24.18 17.03 -28.68
CA PHE A 216 25.58 16.61 -28.65
C PHE A 216 25.87 15.35 -29.49
N LYS A 217 24.84 14.67 -30.01
CA LYS A 217 24.96 13.44 -30.82
C LYS A 217 25.85 12.36 -30.19
N LYS A 218 25.90 12.29 -28.86
CA LYS A 218 26.66 11.28 -28.12
C LYS A 218 26.01 9.90 -28.33
N LYS A 219 26.80 8.83 -28.27
CA LYS A 219 26.35 7.44 -28.44
C LYS A 219 26.87 6.56 -27.31
N GLY A 220 26.18 5.45 -27.06
CA GLY A 220 26.54 4.48 -26.03
C GLY A 220 26.39 5.06 -24.61
N ILE A 221 27.26 4.63 -23.69
CA ILE A 221 27.19 4.99 -22.27
C ILE A 221 27.40 6.50 -22.00
N ALA A 222 28.04 7.21 -22.92
CA ALA A 222 28.27 8.65 -22.84
C ALA A 222 26.99 9.51 -23.02
N VAL A 223 25.86 8.87 -23.34
CA VAL A 223 24.55 9.53 -23.42
C VAL A 223 24.02 9.89 -22.03
N ILE A 224 24.39 9.13 -21.01
CA ILE A 224 23.96 9.37 -19.64
C ILE A 224 24.67 10.64 -19.10
N PRO A 225 23.92 11.66 -18.65
CA PRO A 225 24.52 12.86 -18.09
C PRO A 225 25.32 12.52 -16.81
N ASN A 226 26.57 12.97 -16.74
CA ASN A 226 27.49 12.70 -15.63
C ASN A 226 27.64 11.20 -15.28
N TYR A 227 27.75 10.32 -16.28
CA TYR A 227 27.82 8.86 -16.09
C TYR A 227 28.89 8.40 -15.07
N VAL A 228 30.02 9.11 -14.94
CA VAL A 228 31.08 8.79 -13.97
C VAL A 228 30.56 8.87 -12.54
N PHE A 229 29.75 9.89 -12.22
CA PHE A 229 29.11 10.02 -10.92
C PHE A 229 28.19 8.84 -10.64
N TRP A 230 27.32 8.49 -11.59
CA TRP A 230 26.38 7.39 -11.45
C TRP A 230 27.06 6.02 -11.29
N LEU A 231 28.22 5.82 -11.93
CA LEU A 231 29.04 4.62 -11.73
C LEU A 231 29.69 4.57 -10.35
N SER A 232 30.03 5.72 -9.77
CA SER A 232 30.62 5.80 -8.42
C SER A 232 29.58 5.69 -7.29
N LEU A 233 28.32 6.05 -7.56
CA LEU A 233 27.26 6.12 -6.55
C LEU A 233 27.07 4.83 -5.72
N PRO A 234 27.05 3.61 -6.30
CA PRO A 234 26.88 2.38 -5.52
C PRO A 234 28.05 2.12 -4.57
N VAL A 235 29.26 2.51 -4.95
CA VAL A 235 30.45 2.40 -4.09
C VAL A 235 30.32 3.36 -2.92
N LEU A 236 29.92 4.61 -3.17
CA LEU A 236 29.68 5.59 -2.10
C LEU A 236 28.57 5.15 -1.12
N ILE A 237 27.49 4.54 -1.63
CA ILE A 237 26.41 4.01 -0.78
C ILE A 237 26.93 2.88 0.10
N LYS A 238 27.70 1.95 -0.48
CA LYS A 238 28.33 0.85 0.27
C LYS A 238 29.24 1.36 1.39
N ASP A 239 30.05 2.38 1.10
CA ASP A 239 30.96 2.98 2.07
C ASP A 239 30.17 3.71 3.18
N GLY A 240 29.11 4.44 2.81
CA GLY A 240 28.20 5.09 3.77
C GLY A 240 27.49 4.09 4.68
N CYS A 241 26.96 2.99 4.14
CA CYS A 241 26.37 1.91 4.94
C CYS A 241 27.42 1.27 5.87
N THR A 242 28.66 1.08 5.39
CA THR A 242 29.74 0.56 6.24
C THR A 242 30.06 1.54 7.38
N PHE A 243 30.02 2.84 7.14
CA PHE A 243 30.25 3.84 8.19
C PHE A 243 29.12 3.87 9.22
N ILE A 244 27.86 3.80 8.77
CA ILE A 244 26.68 3.91 9.65
C ILE A 244 26.45 2.61 10.44
N PHE A 245 26.48 1.46 9.77
CA PHE A 245 26.13 0.17 10.39
C PHE A 245 27.31 -0.53 11.04
N CYS A 246 28.54 -0.15 10.70
CA CYS A 246 29.74 -0.74 11.30
C CYS A 246 30.30 0.24 12.34
N CYS A 247 29.67 0.26 13.51
CA CYS A 247 30.35 0.56 14.77
C CYS A 247 31.43 -0.51 15.02
N LYS A 248 32.49 -0.51 14.19
CA LYS A 248 33.73 -1.18 14.56
C LYS A 248 34.23 -0.44 15.80
N LYS A 249 34.28 -1.16 16.93
CA LYS A 249 35.05 -0.74 18.10
C LYS A 249 36.37 -0.14 17.61
N PRO A 250 36.83 0.99 18.17
CA PRO A 250 38.10 1.59 17.76
C PRO A 250 39.14 0.47 17.73
N SER A 251 39.75 0.26 16.56
CA SER A 251 40.91 -0.62 16.50
C SER A 251 41.92 -0.02 17.46
N PRO A 252 42.52 -0.81 18.38
CA PRO A 252 43.58 -0.31 19.24
C PRO A 252 44.60 0.38 18.35
N GLU A 253 44.86 1.64 18.70
CA GLU A 253 45.78 2.53 18.02
C GLU A 253 47.06 1.75 17.69
N PRO A 254 47.56 1.77 16.44
CA PRO A 254 48.84 1.12 16.15
C PRO A 254 49.86 1.79 17.05
N PHE A 255 50.41 1.00 17.97
CA PHE A 255 51.51 1.41 18.83
C PHE A 255 52.59 1.94 17.90
N TYR A 256 52.84 3.25 17.92
CA TYR A 256 54.02 3.80 17.27
C TYR A 256 55.19 3.14 18.01
N GLU A 257 55.83 2.18 17.34
CA GLU A 257 57.11 1.65 17.79
C GLU A 257 58.07 2.83 17.73
N GLU A 258 58.32 3.40 18.91
CA GLU A 258 59.27 4.47 19.15
C GLU A 258 60.61 4.01 18.55
N ALA A 259 61.06 4.68 17.48
CA ALA A 259 62.31 4.34 16.84
C ALA A 259 63.42 4.44 17.91
N PRO A 260 64.31 3.45 18.04
CA PRO A 260 65.37 3.50 19.03
C PRO A 260 66.19 4.76 18.79
N ASP A 261 66.33 5.57 19.85
CA ASP A 261 67.21 6.72 19.89
C ASP A 261 68.60 6.26 19.47
N GLN A 262 69.00 6.61 18.25
CA GLN A 262 70.35 6.39 17.79
C GLN A 262 71.23 7.38 18.57
N ASP A 263 71.87 6.86 19.62
CA ASP A 263 72.91 7.54 20.38
C ASP A 263 73.96 8.12 19.43
N PHE A 264 73.92 9.45 19.26
CA PHE A 264 74.88 10.27 18.51
C PHE A 264 76.20 10.46 19.27
N ALA A 265 76.69 9.43 19.99
CA ALA A 265 77.86 9.57 20.88
C ALA A 265 79.21 9.15 20.26
N ASP A 266 79.27 8.50 19.09
CA ASP A 266 80.53 7.95 18.57
C ASP A 266 80.95 8.51 17.20
N MET A 267 80.97 9.84 17.05
CA MET A 267 81.73 10.51 15.98
C MET A 267 82.84 11.40 16.59
N GLN A 268 83.90 10.75 17.07
CA GLN A 268 85.24 11.34 17.15
C GLN A 268 86.19 10.52 16.28
N PHE A 269 86.53 11.06 15.10
CA PHE A 269 87.83 10.88 14.45
C PHE A 269 88.16 12.15 13.67
#